data_AF-A0A9I9D290-F1
#
_entry.id   AF-A0A9I9D290-F1
#
_cell.length_a   1.000
_cell.length_b   1.000
_cell.length_c   1.000
_cell.angle_alpha   90.00
_cell.angle_beta   90.00
_cell.angle_gamma   90.00
#
_symmetry.space_group_name_H-M   'P 1'
#
loop_
_entity.id
_entity.type
_entity.pdbx_description
1 polymer ?
#
loop_
_entity_poly.entity_id
_entity_poly.type
_entity_poly.pdbx_seq_one_letter_code
_entity_poly.pdbx_strand_id
1 'polypeptide(L)'
;MTSHFKLNGYDILPKTHIHVNVWAIGQDPGIWTNPEEFIPERFIGSNIDYKGQNFEFLPLGSDRRRICPGMNMTSFIVELALANMLLCFDWKLPNGMKEEDIDMGKRNLV
;
A
#
# COMPACT_ATOMS: atom_id res chain seq x y z
N MET A 1 23.42 0.33 1.28
CA MET A 1 24.02 0.09 -0.06
C MET A 1 25.52 0.12 0.07
N THR A 2 26.21 -0.90 -0.45
CA THR A 2 27.60 -1.21 -0.10
C THR A 2 28.63 -0.74 -1.13
N SER A 3 28.19 -0.39 -2.34
CA SER A 3 29.05 0.04 -3.44
C SER A 3 28.49 1.28 -4.12
N HIS A 4 29.36 1.98 -4.83
CA HIS A 4 28.99 3.06 -5.75
C HIS A 4 28.21 2.49 -6.94
N PHE A 5 27.19 3.22 -7.39
CA PHE A 5 26.43 2.92 -8.60
C PHE A 5 25.77 4.18 -9.16
N LYS A 6 25.21 4.10 -10.37
CA LYS A 6 24.45 5.19 -10.98
C LYS A 6 22.96 4.91 -10.98
N LEU A 7 22.16 5.93 -10.67
CA LEU A 7 20.70 5.91 -10.73
C LEU A 7 20.23 7.14 -11.50
N ASN A 8 19.53 6.95 -12.62
CA ASN A 8 19.05 8.04 -13.49
C ASN A 8 20.12 9.09 -13.83
N GLY A 9 21.35 8.64 -14.07
CA GLY A 9 22.49 9.51 -14.38
C GLY A 9 23.21 10.13 -13.16
N TYR A 10 22.67 9.99 -11.96
CA TYR A 10 23.28 10.47 -10.71
C TYR A 10 24.18 9.41 -10.08
N ASP A 11 25.32 9.83 -9.53
CA ASP A 11 26.21 8.98 -8.76
C ASP A 11 25.69 8.81 -7.32
N ILE A 12 25.45 7.56 -6.94
CA ILE A 12 25.04 7.19 -5.59
C ILE A 12 26.24 6.57 -4.88
N LEU A 13 26.72 7.26 -3.86
CA LEU A 13 27.89 6.82 -3.09
C LEU A 13 27.51 5.72 -2.08
N PRO A 14 28.47 4.88 -1.64
CA PRO A 14 28.24 3.94 -0.56
C PRO A 14 27.69 4.65 0.69
N LYS A 15 26.80 3.97 1.42
CA LYS A 15 26.12 4.47 2.62
C LYS A 15 25.10 5.60 2.39
N THR A 16 24.84 6.04 1.15
CA THR A 16 23.68 6.90 0.87
C THR A 16 22.38 6.18 1.24
N HIS A 17 21.50 6.88 1.94
CA HIS A 17 20.16 6.39 2.26
C HIS A 17 19.24 6.62 1.07
N ILE A 18 18.55 5.57 0.63
CA ILE A 18 17.57 5.65 -0.45
C ILE A 18 16.22 5.21 0.08
N HIS A 19 15.24 6.09 -0.08
CA HIS A 19 13.86 5.86 0.30
C HIS A 19 13.03 5.77 -0.97
N VAL A 20 12.26 4.69 -1.10
CA VAL A 20 11.28 4.55 -2.18
C VAL A 20 9.97 5.15 -1.67
N ASN A 21 9.43 6.13 -2.39
CA ASN A 21 8.15 6.75 -2.04
C ASN A 21 6.99 5.86 -2.51
N VAL A 22 6.78 4.75 -1.79
CA VAL A 22 5.70 3.78 -2.09
C VAL A 22 4.33 4.43 -2.04
N TRP A 23 4.13 5.42 -1.15
CA TRP A 23 2.89 6.16 -1.05
C TRP A 23 2.56 6.93 -2.33
N ALA A 24 3.53 7.67 -2.88
CA ALA A 24 3.33 8.39 -4.14
C ALA A 24 3.07 7.43 -5.31
N ILE A 25 3.79 6.30 -5.38
CA ILE A 25 3.58 5.29 -6.42
C ILE A 25 2.16 4.72 -6.36
N GLY A 26 1.67 4.38 -5.16
CA GLY A 26 0.32 3.86 -4.96
C GLY A 26 -0.80 4.87 -5.24
N GLN A 27 -0.47 6.14 -5.46
CA GLN A 27 -1.42 7.22 -5.77
C GLN A 27 -1.12 7.95 -7.07
N ASP A 28 -0.23 7.42 -7.91
CA ASP A 28 0.15 8.04 -9.17
C ASP A 28 -1.01 7.95 -10.20
N PRO A 29 -1.58 9.08 -10.67
CA PRO A 29 -2.65 9.07 -11.68
C PRO A 29 -2.19 8.57 -13.06
N GLY A 30 -0.88 8.52 -13.32
CA GLY A 30 -0.32 7.89 -14.52
C GLY A 30 -0.30 6.37 -14.47
N ILE A 31 -0.48 5.78 -13.28
CA ILE A 31 -0.47 4.33 -13.04
C ILE A 31 -1.88 3.83 -12.70
N TRP A 32 -2.61 4.57 -11.87
CA TRP A 32 -3.89 4.17 -11.32
C TRP A 32 -5.01 5.11 -11.75
N THR A 33 -6.09 4.55 -12.32
CA THR A 33 -7.34 5.29 -12.52
C THR A 33 -7.95 5.64 -11.15
N ASN A 34 -8.37 6.89 -10.97
CA ASN A 34 -8.92 7.42 -9.72
C ASN A 34 -8.13 6.96 -8.48
N PRO A 35 -6.85 7.39 -8.34
CA PRO A 35 -5.93 6.87 -7.31
C PRO A 35 -6.34 7.23 -5.88
N GLU A 36 -7.17 8.27 -5.71
CA GLU A 36 -7.64 8.73 -4.41
C GLU A 36 -8.95 8.05 -3.98
N GLU A 37 -9.60 7.30 -4.87
CA GLU A 37 -10.83 6.57 -4.58
C GLU A 37 -10.54 5.13 -4.11
N PHE A 38 -11.22 4.71 -3.05
CA PHE A 38 -11.18 3.31 -2.59
C PHE A 38 -12.01 2.43 -3.54
N ILE A 39 -11.34 1.78 -4.50
CA ILE A 39 -11.98 0.88 -5.48
C ILE A 39 -11.30 -0.50 -5.41
N PRO A 40 -11.74 -1.42 -4.53
CA PRO A 40 -11.19 -2.76 -4.42
C PRO A 40 -11.30 -3.58 -5.72
N GLU A 41 -12.33 -3.33 -6.51
CA GLU A 41 -12.63 -4.07 -7.75
C GLU A 41 -11.53 -3.94 -8.80
N ARG A 42 -10.67 -2.91 -8.70
CA ARG A 42 -9.54 -2.72 -9.62
C ARG A 42 -8.56 -3.89 -9.63
N PHE A 43 -8.55 -4.71 -8.59
CA PHE A 43 -7.70 -5.90 -8.49
C PHE A 43 -8.38 -7.18 -9.01
N ILE A 44 -9.70 -7.17 -9.23
CA ILE A 44 -10.44 -8.34 -9.73
C ILE A 44 -10.09 -8.56 -11.20
N GLY A 45 -9.59 -9.76 -11.53
CA GLY A 45 -9.16 -10.10 -12.90
C GLY A 45 -7.87 -9.39 -13.34
N SER A 46 -7.23 -8.63 -12.45
CA SER A 46 -5.92 -8.03 -12.67
C SER A 46 -4.81 -9.05 -12.40
N ASN A 47 -3.67 -8.89 -13.06
CA ASN A 47 -2.44 -9.65 -12.77
C ASN A 47 -1.56 -8.96 -11.71
N ILE A 48 -2.01 -7.85 -11.13
CA ILE A 48 -1.28 -7.11 -10.10
C ILE A 48 -1.44 -7.81 -8.75
N ASP A 49 -0.32 -8.14 -8.10
CA ASP A 49 -0.31 -8.67 -6.73
C ASP A 49 0.66 -7.94 -5.80
N TYR A 50 0.51 -8.17 -4.48
CA TYR A 50 1.33 -7.54 -3.45
C TYR A 50 2.69 -8.25 -3.22
N LYS A 51 3.05 -9.27 -4.01
CA LYS A 51 4.23 -10.12 -3.76
C LYS A 51 5.55 -9.49 -4.21
N GLY A 52 5.54 -8.19 -4.49
CA GLY A 52 6.72 -7.40 -4.83
C GLY A 52 7.21 -7.55 -6.26
N GLN A 53 6.41 -8.13 -7.16
CA GLN A 53 6.71 -8.24 -8.60
C GLN A 53 6.08 -7.10 -9.43
N ASN A 54 5.00 -6.50 -8.92
CA ASN A 54 4.34 -5.34 -9.50
C ASN A 54 4.81 -4.07 -8.79
N PHE A 55 5.69 -3.30 -9.44
CA PHE A 55 6.30 -2.11 -8.82
C PHE A 55 5.31 -0.96 -8.62
N GLU A 56 4.17 -0.99 -9.30
CA GLU A 56 3.01 -0.13 -9.09
C GLU A 56 2.31 -0.39 -7.74
N PHE A 57 2.49 -1.57 -7.13
CA PHE A 57 1.81 -1.98 -5.91
C PHE A 57 2.77 -2.68 -4.93
N LEU A 58 3.42 -1.90 -4.07
CA LEU A 58 4.47 -2.37 -3.15
C LEU A 58 4.15 -2.20 -1.66
N PRO A 59 2.94 -2.56 -1.16
CA PRO A 59 2.55 -2.30 0.23
C PRO A 59 3.44 -3.03 1.26
N LEU A 60 4.11 -4.10 0.82
CA LEU A 60 4.99 -4.93 1.65
C LEU A 60 6.44 -4.93 1.15
N GLY A 61 6.77 -3.99 0.27
CA GLY A 61 8.07 -3.85 -0.37
C GLY A 61 8.26 -4.80 -1.56
N SER A 62 9.49 -4.79 -2.06
CA SER A 62 9.99 -5.68 -3.12
C SER A 62 11.41 -6.12 -2.71
N ASP A 63 12.06 -6.91 -3.55
CA ASP A 63 13.34 -7.59 -3.32
C ASP A 63 13.25 -8.81 -2.38
N ARG A 64 13.84 -9.92 -2.84
CA ARG A 64 13.84 -11.20 -2.13
C ARG A 64 14.42 -11.11 -0.70
N ARG A 65 15.35 -10.19 -0.44
CA ARG A 65 16.03 -10.08 0.86
C ARG A 65 15.43 -9.03 1.79
N ARG A 66 14.70 -8.05 1.26
CA ARG A 66 14.15 -6.92 2.04
C ARG A 66 12.63 -6.79 2.01
N ILE A 67 11.94 -7.68 1.30
CA ILE A 67 10.48 -7.77 1.40
C ILE A 67 10.06 -8.01 2.86
N CYS A 68 8.92 -7.45 3.25
CA CYS A 68 8.40 -7.58 4.61
C CYS A 68 8.29 -9.07 4.99
N PRO A 69 8.99 -9.53 6.04
CA PRO A 69 8.93 -10.93 6.46
C PRO A 69 7.53 -11.34 6.94
N GLY A 70 6.68 -10.36 7.30
CA GLY A 70 5.30 -10.56 7.71
C GLY A 70 4.30 -10.71 6.57
N MET A 71 4.71 -10.67 5.30
CA MET A 71 3.77 -10.62 4.16
C MET A 71 2.67 -11.69 4.20
N ASN A 72 3.05 -12.95 4.39
CA ASN A 72 2.09 -14.06 4.44
C ASN A 72 1.16 -13.96 5.65
N MET A 73 1.70 -13.54 6.80
CA MET A 73 0.94 -13.35 8.03
C MET A 73 -0.08 -12.22 7.86
N THR A 74 0.32 -11.08 7.27
CA THR A 74 -0.56 -9.95 7.03
C THR A 74 -1.70 -10.31 6.09
N SER A 75 -1.45 -10.99 4.97
CA SER A 75 -2.55 -11.41 4.06
C SER A 75 -3.58 -12.25 4.79
N PHE A 76 -3.12 -13.26 5.51
CA PHE A 76 -4.00 -14.15 6.27
C PHE A 76 -4.79 -13.40 7.35
N ILE A 77 -4.13 -12.55 8.13
CA ILE A 77 -4.78 -11.81 9.22
C ILE A 77 -5.78 -10.79 8.68
N VAL A 78 -5.46 -10.07 7.60
CA VAL A 78 -6.35 -9.08 7.00
C VAL A 78 -7.61 -9.78 6.46
N GLU A 79 -7.43 -10.86 5.71
CA GLU A 79 -8.55 -11.65 5.18
C GLU A 79 -9.44 -12.20 6.31
N LEU A 80 -8.83 -12.81 7.34
CA LEU A 80 -9.55 -13.37 8.48
C LEU A 80 -10.28 -12.28 9.29
N ALA A 81 -9.64 -11.15 9.54
CA ALA A 81 -10.23 -10.05 10.28
C ALA A 81 -11.42 -9.46 9.51
N LEU A 82 -11.26 -9.20 8.20
CA LEU A 82 -12.35 -8.72 7.34
C LEU A 82 -13.52 -9.70 7.30
N ALA A 83 -13.25 -11.00 7.12
CA ALA A 83 -14.29 -12.03 7.09
C ALA A 83 -15.09 -12.08 8.39
N ASN A 84 -14.42 -12.08 9.55
CA ASN A 84 -15.10 -12.06 10.85
C ASN A 84 -15.88 -10.76 11.07
N MET A 85 -15.31 -9.63 10.67
CA MET A 85 -15.97 -8.32 10.76
C MET A 85 -17.28 -8.29 9.96
N LEU A 86 -17.28 -8.85 8.74
CA LEU A 86 -18.46 -8.87 7.87
C LEU A 86 -19.50 -9.92 8.29
N LEU A 87 -19.08 -11.05 8.87
CA LEU A 87 -19.98 -12.15 9.23
C LEU A 87 -20.58 -12.02 10.64
N CYS A 88 -19.84 -11.45 11.60
CA CYS A 88 -20.23 -11.48 13.00
C CYS A 88 -20.85 -10.18 13.51
N PHE A 89 -20.84 -9.10 12.71
CA PHE A 89 -21.28 -7.78 13.15
C PHE A 89 -22.15 -7.09 12.10
N ASP A 90 -23.21 -6.43 12.57
CA ASP A 90 -23.96 -5.46 11.79
C ASP A 90 -23.37 -4.06 12.02
N TRP A 91 -22.86 -3.45 10.95
CA TRP A 91 -22.18 -2.16 11.02
C TRP A 91 -23.18 -1.02 10.93
N LYS A 92 -23.12 -0.09 11.89
CA LYS A 92 -23.93 1.14 11.90
C LYS A 92 -23.08 2.29 12.42
N LEU A 93 -23.28 3.47 11.85
CA LEU A 93 -22.66 4.68 12.37
C LEU A 93 -23.25 5.04 13.75
N PRO A 94 -22.45 5.65 14.64
CA PRO A 94 -22.97 6.21 15.88
C PRO A 94 -24.13 7.17 15.65
N ASN A 95 -25.05 7.27 16.62
CA ASN A 95 -26.27 8.05 16.48
C ASN A 95 -25.99 9.50 16.06
N GLY A 96 -26.61 9.92 14.96
CA GLY A 96 -26.50 11.28 14.43
C GLY A 96 -25.29 11.53 13.52
N MET A 97 -24.39 10.55 13.36
CA MET A 97 -23.26 10.64 12.44
C MET A 97 -23.69 10.23 11.02
N LYS A 98 -23.25 11.02 10.03
CA LYS A 98 -23.40 10.76 8.60
C LYS A 98 -22.11 10.20 8.02
N GLU A 99 -22.20 9.64 6.81
CA GLU A 99 -21.03 9.15 6.07
C GLU A 99 -20.00 10.26 5.82
N GLU A 100 -20.47 11.48 5.53
CA GLU A 100 -19.64 12.67 5.32
C GLU A 100 -18.84 13.08 6.55
N ASP A 101 -19.28 12.69 7.76
CA ASP A 101 -18.63 13.03 9.02
C ASP A 101 -17.42 12.12 9.31
N ILE A 102 -17.22 11.06 8.52
CA ILE A 102 -16.10 10.14 8.66
C ILE A 102 -14.86 10.78 8.04
N ASP A 103 -13.88 11.12 8.87
CA ASP A 103 -12.59 11.62 8.41
C ASP A 103 -11.79 10.50 7.72
N MET A 104 -11.83 10.50 6.40
CA MET A 104 -11.02 9.65 5.51
C MET A 104 -9.72 10.35 5.08
N GLY A 105 -9.42 11.52 5.65
CA GLY A 105 -8.23 12.31 5.36
C GLY A 105 -6.94 11.63 5.81
N LYS A 106 -5.84 12.03 5.19
CA LYS A 106 -4.50 11.60 5.62
C LYS A 106 -4.17 12.33 6.92
N ARG A 107 -3.67 11.59 7.92
CA ARG A 107 -3.16 12.22 9.14
C ARG A 107 -1.89 12.99 8.78
N ASN A 108 -1.94 14.32 8.84
CA ASN A 108 -0.77 15.18 8.66
C ASN A 108 0.16 14.97 9.86
N LEU A 109 1.13 14.06 9.72
CA LEU A 109 2.28 14.03 10.60
C LEU A 109 3.13 15.25 10.24
N VAL A 110 2.98 16.31 11.02
CA VAL A 110 3.95 17.40 11.09
C VAL A 110 5.28 16.85 11.58
#